data_AF-A0A7S1X2M2-F1
#
_entry.id   AF-A0A7S1X2M2-F1
#
_cell.length_a   1.000
_cell.length_b   1.000
_cell.length_c   1.000
_cell.angle_alpha   90.00
_cell.angle_beta   90.00
_cell.angle_gamma   90.00
#
_symmetry.space_group_name_H-M   'P 1'
#
loop_
_entity.id
_entity.type
_entity.pdbx_description
1 polymer ?
#
loop_
_entity_poly.entity_id
_entity_poly.type
_entity_poly.pdbx_seq_one_letter_code
_entity_poly.pdbx_strand_id
1 'polypeptide(L)'
;SKILAVQEHLPKCSWVLWMDADSIITNHEVKLEEILPYGFASMDLVITKDAGGYNAGVWAMRNSAWSREFLRQWWGLSHFVRPRSPTETKSGDNDALKHLLTNMDRDELALHVGVAPQCAFNSYLWKGSLRNYIRFFIKPGVIAQGIYRSGDFILHLAGLDDKLHPIRQYLMDGPGRLPSK
;
A
#
# COMPACT_ATOMS: atom_id res chain seq x y z
N SER A 1 -15.05 -5.44 -2.87
CA SER A 1 -14.48 -4.45 -1.94
C SER A 1 -13.33 -5.10 -1.20
N LYS A 2 -12.18 -4.41 -1.05
CA LYS A 2 -10.98 -4.96 -0.40
C LYS A 2 -11.20 -5.35 1.05
N ILE A 3 -11.92 -4.51 1.79
CA ILE A 3 -12.19 -4.70 3.21
C ILE A 3 -13.03 -5.97 3.44
N LEU A 4 -14.11 -6.13 2.68
CA LEU A 4 -14.99 -7.31 2.77
C LEU A 4 -14.24 -8.60 2.41
N ALA A 5 -13.41 -8.57 1.35
CA ALA A 5 -12.63 -9.73 0.94
C ALA A 5 -11.67 -10.17 2.06
N VAL A 6 -10.98 -9.22 2.69
CA VAL A 6 -10.10 -9.53 3.83
C VAL A 6 -10.90 -9.99 5.04
N GLN A 7 -12.06 -9.39 5.36
CA GLN A 7 -12.91 -9.86 6.46
C GLN A 7 -13.33 -11.33 6.31
N GLU A 8 -13.61 -11.77 5.07
CA GLU A 8 -13.97 -13.16 4.79
C GLU A 8 -12.80 -14.14 4.95
N HIS A 9 -11.59 -13.71 4.60
CA HIS A 9 -10.42 -14.60 4.54
C HIS A 9 -9.57 -14.57 5.81
N LEU A 10 -9.56 -13.45 6.54
CA LEU A 10 -8.75 -13.26 7.73
C LEU A 10 -8.93 -14.37 8.78
N PRO A 11 -10.14 -14.86 9.09
CA PRO A 11 -10.32 -15.94 10.08
C PRO A 11 -9.68 -17.28 9.68
N LYS A 12 -9.37 -17.48 8.39
CA LYS A 12 -8.82 -18.72 7.82
C LYS A 12 -7.29 -18.70 7.71
N CYS A 13 -6.66 -17.57 7.95
CA CYS A 13 -5.22 -17.36 7.75
C CYS A 13 -4.60 -16.74 9.01
N SER A 14 -3.28 -16.91 9.20
CA SER A 14 -2.56 -16.17 10.25
C SER A 14 -2.34 -14.71 9.85
N TRP A 15 -2.15 -14.49 8.54
CA TRP A 15 -1.96 -13.19 7.91
C TRP A 15 -2.67 -13.16 6.57
N VAL A 16 -3.16 -11.98 6.19
CA VAL A 16 -3.66 -11.70 4.84
C VAL A 16 -2.91 -10.50 4.30
N LEU A 17 -2.31 -10.64 3.12
CA LEU A 17 -1.78 -9.52 2.34
C LEU A 17 -2.85 -9.10 1.32
N TRP A 18 -3.25 -7.84 1.36
CA TRP A 18 -4.00 -7.22 0.27
C TRP A 18 -3.04 -6.52 -0.70
N MET A 19 -3.27 -6.68 -1.99
CA MET A 19 -2.67 -5.82 -3.03
C MET A 19 -3.75 -5.38 -4.02
N ASP A 20 -3.71 -4.12 -4.43
CA ASP A 20 -4.58 -3.61 -5.49
C ASP A 20 -4.21 -4.24 -6.84
N ALA A 21 -5.20 -4.39 -7.73
CA ALA A 21 -5.06 -5.08 -9.01
C ALA A 21 -4.04 -4.45 -9.98
N ASP A 22 -3.57 -3.24 -9.68
CA ASP A 22 -2.52 -2.52 -10.38
C ASP A 22 -1.16 -2.61 -9.68
N SER A 23 -0.97 -3.63 -8.84
CA SER A 23 0.30 -3.99 -8.23
C SER A 23 0.87 -5.27 -8.85
N ILE A 24 2.19 -5.38 -8.90
CA ILE A 24 2.93 -6.50 -9.49
C ILE A 24 4.00 -6.95 -8.52
N ILE A 25 4.11 -8.25 -8.28
CA ILE A 25 5.27 -8.84 -7.58
C ILE A 25 6.45 -8.85 -8.57
N THR A 26 7.48 -8.05 -8.29
CA THR A 26 8.63 -7.84 -9.16
C THR A 26 9.84 -8.69 -8.78
N ASN A 27 9.96 -9.07 -7.51
CA ASN A 27 11.04 -9.92 -7.01
C ASN A 27 10.48 -11.24 -6.44
N HIS A 28 10.70 -12.35 -7.16
CA HIS A 28 10.23 -13.69 -6.76
C HIS A 28 11.26 -14.47 -5.92
N GLU A 29 12.45 -13.89 -5.71
CA GLU A 29 13.48 -14.49 -4.85
C GLU A 29 13.23 -14.18 -3.37
N VAL A 30 12.52 -13.09 -3.08
CA VAL A 30 12.16 -12.67 -1.72
C VAL A 30 10.85 -13.31 -1.32
N LYS A 31 10.83 -14.01 -0.18
CA LYS A 31 9.59 -14.54 0.38
C LYS A 31 8.78 -13.42 1.03
N LEU A 32 7.46 -13.55 1.02
CA LEU A 32 6.58 -12.59 1.70
C LEU A 32 6.88 -12.53 3.21
N GLU A 33 7.23 -13.70 3.77
CA GLU A 33 7.69 -13.89 5.14
C GLU A 33 9.08 -13.32 5.40
N GLU A 34 9.76 -12.71 4.44
CA GLU A 34 10.99 -11.94 4.71
C GLU A 34 10.68 -10.45 4.82
N ILE A 35 9.50 -10.01 4.37
CA ILE A 35 9.10 -8.61 4.33
C ILE A 35 8.23 -8.26 5.54
N LEU A 36 7.35 -9.17 5.93
CA LEU A 36 6.40 -8.95 7.02
C LEU A 36 6.98 -9.13 8.44
N PRO A 37 7.93 -10.05 8.73
CA PRO A 37 8.36 -10.29 10.10
C PRO A 37 9.61 -9.55 10.57
N TYR A 38 10.41 -8.89 9.72
CA TYR A 38 11.53 -8.08 10.19
C TYR A 38 11.03 -6.75 10.77
N GLY A 39 10.68 -6.76 12.06
CA GLY A 39 10.34 -5.58 12.86
C GLY A 39 8.85 -5.38 13.14
N PHE A 40 7.96 -6.13 12.47
CA PHE A 40 6.50 -5.94 12.59
C PHE A 40 5.72 -7.18 13.02
N ALA A 41 6.39 -8.27 13.43
CA ALA A 41 5.71 -9.52 13.82
C ALA A 41 4.71 -9.35 14.99
N SER A 42 4.91 -8.36 15.86
CA SER A 42 4.00 -8.03 16.95
C SER A 42 2.81 -7.16 16.53
N MET A 43 2.88 -6.53 15.36
CA MET A 43 1.86 -5.62 14.84
C MET A 43 0.67 -6.40 14.27
N ASP A 44 -0.48 -5.75 14.21
CA ASP A 44 -1.70 -6.31 13.63
C ASP A 44 -1.97 -5.80 12.22
N LEU A 45 -1.57 -4.57 11.91
CA LEU A 45 -1.60 -3.98 10.57
C LEU A 45 -0.19 -3.52 10.17
N VAL A 46 0.28 -3.96 9.01
CA VAL A 46 1.54 -3.50 8.41
C VAL A 46 1.23 -2.79 7.09
N ILE A 47 1.68 -1.54 6.98
CA ILE A 47 1.34 -0.64 5.88
C ILE A 47 2.53 0.27 5.55
N THR A 48 2.50 0.94 4.39
CA THR A 48 3.49 1.97 4.04
C THR A 48 2.90 3.37 4.05
N LYS A 49 3.78 4.37 4.04
CA LYS A 49 3.45 5.77 3.74
C LYS A 49 4.12 6.21 2.45
N ASP A 50 3.38 6.93 1.63
CA ASP A 50 3.89 7.69 0.48
C ASP A 50 3.94 9.20 0.81
N ALA A 51 4.31 10.02 -0.18
CA ALA A 51 4.38 11.48 0.01
C ALA A 51 3.03 12.14 0.40
N GLY A 52 1.90 11.45 0.18
CA GLY A 52 0.54 11.80 0.57
C GLY A 52 0.03 11.11 1.84
N GLY A 53 0.87 10.37 2.57
CA GLY A 53 0.51 9.69 3.83
C GLY A 53 0.31 8.18 3.66
N TYR A 54 -0.51 7.56 4.51
CA TYR A 54 -0.81 6.13 4.42
C TYR A 54 -1.40 5.74 3.06
N ASN A 55 -1.12 4.53 2.61
CA ASN A 55 -1.59 4.02 1.32
C ASN A 55 -2.31 2.66 1.48
N ALA A 56 -3.58 2.61 1.09
CA ALA A 56 -4.44 1.42 1.21
C ALA A 56 -4.32 0.43 0.04
N GLY A 57 -3.34 0.63 -0.85
CA GLY A 57 -3.17 -0.21 -2.03
C GLY A 57 -2.44 -1.52 -1.76
N VAL A 58 -1.48 -1.52 -0.83
CA VAL A 58 -0.81 -2.73 -0.37
C VAL A 58 -0.63 -2.68 1.14
N TRP A 59 -1.13 -3.70 1.84
CA TRP A 59 -1.04 -3.81 3.31
C TRP A 59 -1.21 -5.26 3.75
N ALA A 60 -0.63 -5.60 4.88
CA ALA A 60 -0.77 -6.92 5.50
C ALA A 60 -1.45 -6.81 6.84
N MET A 61 -2.24 -7.82 7.19
CA MET A 61 -3.00 -7.83 8.44
C MET A 61 -2.97 -9.20 9.09
N ARG A 62 -2.64 -9.20 10.39
CA ARG A 62 -2.64 -10.40 11.23
C ARG A 62 -4.07 -10.75 11.63
N ASN A 63 -4.37 -12.03 11.73
CA ASN A 63 -5.64 -12.47 12.29
C ASN A 63 -5.64 -12.30 13.82
N SER A 64 -6.28 -11.23 14.28
CA SER A 64 -6.45 -10.92 15.71
C SER A 64 -7.85 -10.35 16.00
N ALA A 65 -8.18 -10.20 17.28
CA ALA A 65 -9.39 -9.49 17.68
C ALA A 65 -9.37 -8.02 17.22
N TRP A 66 -8.21 -7.36 17.35
CA TRP A 66 -8.03 -5.98 16.93
C TRP A 66 -8.25 -5.81 15.43
N SER A 67 -7.64 -6.66 14.59
CA SER A 67 -7.78 -6.57 13.13
C SER A 67 -9.22 -6.73 12.64
N ARG A 68 -9.98 -7.64 13.26
CA ARG A 68 -11.39 -7.86 12.92
C ARG A 68 -12.26 -6.64 13.27
N GLU A 69 -12.00 -6.03 14.42
CA GLU A 69 -12.68 -4.82 14.85
C GLU A 69 -12.29 -3.61 13.99
N PHE A 70 -11.00 -3.46 13.67
CA PHE A 70 -10.49 -2.43 12.77
C PHE A 70 -11.15 -2.51 11.38
N LEU A 71 -11.23 -3.71 10.78
CA LEU A 71 -11.92 -3.91 9.49
C LEU A 71 -13.41 -3.56 9.58
N ARG A 72 -14.07 -3.89 10.69
CA ARG A 72 -15.49 -3.55 10.92
C ARG A 72 -15.68 -2.03 10.98
N GLN A 73 -14.82 -1.32 11.70
CA GLN A 73 -14.84 0.14 11.78
C GLN A 73 -14.57 0.75 10.41
N TRP A 74 -13.52 0.30 9.71
CA TRP A 74 -13.14 0.80 8.40
C TRP A 74 -14.26 0.64 7.37
N TRP A 75 -14.90 -0.53 7.32
CA TRP A 75 -16.07 -0.74 6.46
C TRP A 75 -17.27 0.14 6.84
N GLY A 76 -17.45 0.40 8.14
CA GLY A 76 -18.55 1.20 8.68
C GLY A 76 -18.48 2.70 8.37
N LEU A 77 -17.34 3.22 7.91
CA LEU A 77 -17.14 4.64 7.59
C LEU A 77 -17.77 5.03 6.23
N SER A 78 -19.09 4.85 6.11
CA SER A 78 -19.86 5.07 4.89
C SER A 78 -19.83 6.52 4.38
N HIS A 79 -19.53 7.50 5.22
CA HIS A 79 -19.41 8.90 4.82
C HIS A 79 -18.18 9.19 3.94
N PHE A 80 -17.22 8.26 3.86
CA PHE A 80 -16.13 8.32 2.88
C PHE A 80 -16.49 7.63 1.55
N VAL A 81 -17.68 7.03 1.43
CA VAL A 81 -18.14 6.48 0.15
C VAL A 81 -18.41 7.63 -0.80
N ARG A 82 -17.68 7.65 -1.91
CA ARG A 82 -17.78 8.68 -2.94
C ARG A 82 -18.68 8.18 -4.06
N PRO A 83 -19.61 9.01 -4.58
CA PRO A 83 -20.35 8.66 -5.78
C PRO A 83 -19.38 8.50 -6.96
N ARG A 84 -19.63 7.51 -7.81
CA ARG A 84 -18.81 7.28 -8.99
C ARG A 84 -18.98 8.46 -9.95
N SER A 85 -17.93 9.26 -10.12
CA SER A 85 -17.88 10.38 -11.06
C SER A 85 -16.67 10.22 -11.98
N PRO A 86 -16.76 10.58 -13.28
CA PRO A 86 -15.60 10.61 -14.18
C PRO A 86 -14.46 11.51 -13.69
N THR A 87 -14.76 12.51 -12.85
CA THR A 87 -13.78 13.48 -12.32
C THR A 87 -13.26 13.11 -10.93
N GLU A 88 -13.88 12.14 -10.24
CA GLU A 88 -13.46 11.71 -8.91
C GLU A 88 -12.44 10.58 -9.04
N THR A 89 -11.19 10.91 -8.76
CA THR A 89 -10.05 9.99 -8.87
C THR A 89 -9.53 9.54 -7.51
N LYS A 90 -10.14 10.00 -6.41
CA LYS A 90 -9.70 9.65 -5.05
C LYS A 90 -10.40 8.39 -4.53
N SER A 91 -9.60 7.58 -3.84
CA SER A 91 -10.07 6.37 -3.16
C SER A 91 -10.68 6.74 -1.80
N GLY A 92 -11.99 6.52 -1.67
CA GLY A 92 -12.73 6.73 -0.42
C GLY A 92 -12.27 5.78 0.70
N ASP A 93 -11.96 4.53 0.37
CA ASP A 93 -11.41 3.55 1.31
C ASP A 93 -10.05 3.99 1.88
N ASN A 94 -9.18 4.57 1.06
CA ASN A 94 -7.90 5.11 1.51
C ASN A 94 -8.06 6.34 2.40
N ASP A 95 -9.02 7.22 2.10
CA ASP A 95 -9.31 8.37 2.95
C ASP A 95 -9.89 7.94 4.31
N ALA A 96 -10.78 6.94 4.32
CA ALA A 96 -11.31 6.35 5.55
C ALA A 96 -10.20 5.70 6.40
N LEU A 97 -9.25 5.00 5.76
CA LEU A 97 -8.08 4.43 6.44
C LEU A 97 -7.23 5.51 7.10
N LYS A 98 -6.92 6.58 6.35
CA LYS A 98 -6.16 7.72 6.88
C LYS A 98 -6.87 8.35 8.06
N HIS A 99 -8.19 8.47 8.00
CA HIS A 99 -8.99 9.00 9.10
C HIS A 99 -8.86 8.13 10.36
N LEU A 100 -9.02 6.81 10.25
CA LEU A 100 -8.85 5.90 11.38
C LEU A 100 -7.46 6.02 12.00
N LEU A 101 -6.41 5.90 11.19
CA LEU A 101 -5.03 5.91 11.68
C LEU A 101 -4.59 7.27 12.24
N THR A 102 -5.14 8.37 11.75
CA THR A 102 -4.80 9.73 12.22
C THR A 102 -5.50 10.08 13.53
N ASN A 103 -6.68 9.51 13.77
CA ASN A 103 -7.46 9.76 14.99
C ASN A 103 -7.34 8.63 16.03
N MET A 104 -6.58 7.59 15.74
CA MET A 104 -6.27 6.51 16.67
C MET A 104 -5.44 7.04 17.85
N ASP A 105 -5.68 6.47 19.03
CA ASP A 105 -4.83 6.74 20.18
C ASP A 105 -3.36 6.38 19.87
N ARG A 106 -2.41 7.13 20.44
CA ARG A 106 -0.99 6.95 20.11
C ARG A 106 -0.44 5.61 20.60
N ASP A 107 -0.89 5.15 21.76
CA ASP A 107 -0.43 3.88 22.34
C ASP A 107 -1.05 2.72 21.57
N GLU A 108 -2.33 2.83 21.19
CA GLU A 108 -2.99 1.87 20.29
C GLU A 108 -2.27 1.79 18.94
N LEU A 109 -1.99 2.94 18.31
CA LEU A 109 -1.30 2.99 17.03
C LEU A 109 0.09 2.34 17.11
N ALA A 110 0.86 2.63 18.18
CA ALA A 110 2.19 2.08 18.39
C ALA A 110 2.18 0.56 18.69
N LEU A 111 1.10 0.06 19.31
CA LEU A 111 0.95 -1.35 19.65
C LEU A 111 0.51 -2.19 18.45
N HIS A 112 -0.33 -1.63 17.57
CA HIS A 112 -1.02 -2.41 16.54
C HIS A 112 -0.58 -2.10 15.11
N VAL A 113 0.05 -0.95 14.82
CA VAL A 113 0.31 -0.51 13.44
C VAL A 113 1.81 -0.36 13.15
N GLY A 114 2.31 -1.25 12.30
CA GLY A 114 3.65 -1.19 11.72
C GLY A 114 3.69 -0.36 10.45
N VAL A 115 4.59 0.62 10.37
CA VAL A 115 4.82 1.41 9.15
C VAL A 115 6.15 1.01 8.52
N ALA A 116 6.08 0.21 7.45
CA ALA A 116 7.24 -0.22 6.69
C ALA A 116 7.74 0.88 5.74
N PRO A 117 9.03 0.86 5.35
CA PRO A 117 9.55 1.65 4.23
C PRO A 117 8.69 1.44 2.98
N GLN A 118 8.47 2.49 2.19
CA GLN A 118 7.65 2.36 0.98
C GLN A 118 8.22 1.31 0.01
N CYS A 119 9.54 1.23 -0.15
CA CYS A 119 10.20 0.26 -1.02
C CYS A 119 10.04 -1.21 -0.60
N ALA A 120 9.59 -1.48 0.63
CA ALA A 120 9.45 -2.84 1.12
C ALA A 120 8.39 -3.63 0.33
N PHE A 121 7.26 -2.99 -0.01
CA PHE A 121 6.16 -3.65 -0.73
C PHE A 121 5.18 -2.67 -1.42
N ASN A 122 5.57 -1.41 -1.66
CA ASN A 122 4.68 -0.41 -2.26
C ASN A 122 5.45 0.62 -3.09
N SER A 123 6.46 0.18 -3.85
CA SER A 123 7.29 1.04 -4.70
C SER A 123 6.52 1.58 -5.89
N TYR A 124 6.84 2.79 -6.34
CA TYR A 124 6.21 3.47 -7.48
C TYR A 124 7.18 3.70 -8.62
N LEU A 125 6.67 3.69 -9.85
CA LEU A 125 7.40 4.24 -10.98
C LEU A 125 7.53 5.76 -10.84
N TRP A 126 8.67 6.31 -11.24
CA TRP A 126 8.84 7.76 -11.30
C TRP A 126 7.94 8.37 -12.38
N LYS A 127 7.02 9.24 -11.97
CA LYS A 127 6.20 10.07 -12.89
C LYS A 127 6.76 11.50 -12.90
N GLY A 128 7.33 11.92 -14.03
CA GLY A 128 7.86 13.27 -14.26
C GLY A 128 6.76 14.33 -14.37
N SER A 129 6.06 14.61 -13.27
CA SER A 129 5.04 15.66 -13.20
C SER A 129 5.52 16.82 -12.33
N LEU A 130 5.05 18.04 -12.60
CA LEU A 130 5.36 19.22 -11.78
C LEU A 130 5.10 18.96 -10.28
N ARG A 131 3.98 18.29 -9.98
CA ARG A 131 3.64 17.88 -8.61
C ARG A 131 4.69 16.98 -7.98
N ASN A 132 5.23 16.01 -8.72
CA ASN A 132 6.24 15.10 -8.20
C ASN A 132 7.62 15.74 -8.10
N TYR A 133 7.97 16.68 -9.00
CA TYR A 133 9.17 17.49 -8.84
C TYR A 133 9.08 18.35 -7.58
N ILE A 134 7.97 19.07 -7.36
CA ILE A 134 7.74 19.84 -6.13
C ILE A 134 7.86 18.95 -4.89
N ARG A 135 7.24 17.77 -4.90
CA ARG A 135 7.34 16.80 -3.78
C ARG A 135 8.77 16.30 -3.57
N PHE A 136 9.53 16.07 -4.63
CA PHE A 136 10.93 15.67 -4.54
C PHE A 136 11.77 16.77 -3.89
N PHE A 137 11.53 18.03 -4.21
CA PHE A 137 12.23 19.14 -3.56
C PHE A 137 11.85 19.30 -2.08
N ILE A 138 10.58 19.10 -1.71
CA ILE A 138 10.12 19.26 -0.32
C ILE A 138 10.49 18.05 0.55
N LYS A 139 10.38 16.83 0.01
CA LYS A 139 10.58 15.56 0.73
C LYS A 139 11.45 14.59 -0.07
N PRO A 140 12.73 14.94 -0.35
CA PRO A 140 13.59 14.13 -1.23
C PRO A 140 13.77 12.70 -0.73
N GLY A 141 13.97 12.50 0.58
CA GLY A 141 14.15 11.17 1.16
C GLY A 141 12.93 10.26 1.02
N VAL A 142 11.72 10.78 1.29
CA VAL A 142 10.47 10.02 1.15
C VAL A 142 10.25 9.61 -0.31
N ILE A 143 10.48 10.53 -1.24
CA ILE A 143 10.32 10.23 -2.67
C ILE A 143 11.39 9.25 -3.15
N ALA A 144 12.66 9.44 -2.77
CA ALA A 144 13.75 8.56 -3.17
C ALA A 144 13.58 7.12 -2.63
N GLN A 145 13.01 6.97 -1.42
CA GLN A 145 12.67 5.66 -0.84
C GLN A 145 11.47 5.01 -1.52
N GLY A 146 10.53 5.80 -2.05
CA GLY A 146 9.32 5.27 -2.69
C GLY A 146 9.46 4.94 -4.17
N ILE A 147 10.55 5.34 -4.83
CA ILE A 147 10.78 5.04 -6.25
C ILE A 147 11.31 3.62 -6.40
N TYR A 148 10.67 2.86 -7.29
CA TYR A 148 11.06 1.51 -7.65
C TYR A 148 12.52 1.39 -8.07
N ARG A 149 13.17 0.37 -7.52
CA ARG A 149 14.50 -0.09 -7.92
C ARG A 149 14.46 -1.59 -8.20
N SER A 150 15.39 -2.05 -9.03
CA SER A 150 15.58 -3.49 -9.24
C SER A 150 15.86 -4.16 -7.89
N GLY A 151 15.09 -5.20 -7.57
CA GLY A 151 15.14 -5.91 -6.29
C GLY A 151 13.98 -5.59 -5.33
N ASP A 152 13.25 -4.49 -5.54
CA ASP A 152 12.04 -4.21 -4.76
C ASP A 152 10.98 -5.31 -4.98
N PHE A 153 10.22 -5.62 -3.93
CA PHE A 153 9.30 -6.76 -3.95
C PHE A 153 8.02 -6.52 -4.75
N ILE A 154 7.34 -5.41 -4.49
CA ILE A 154 6.08 -5.05 -5.16
C ILE A 154 6.20 -3.66 -5.77
N LEU A 155 5.88 -3.59 -7.07
CA LEU A 155 5.65 -2.37 -7.80
C LEU A 155 4.15 -2.08 -7.85
N HIS A 156 3.73 -0.92 -7.35
CA HIS A 156 2.33 -0.46 -7.37
C HIS A 156 2.19 0.73 -8.33
N LEU A 157 1.31 0.60 -9.32
CA LEU A 157 1.08 1.58 -10.38
C LEU A 157 0.05 2.66 -10.00
N ALA A 158 0.10 3.10 -8.74
CA ALA A 158 -0.84 4.03 -8.15
C ALA A 158 -0.90 5.36 -8.91
N GLY A 159 -2.10 5.75 -9.37
CA GLY A 159 -2.31 7.03 -10.06
C GLY A 159 -1.61 7.14 -11.43
N LEU A 160 -1.19 6.01 -12.01
CA LEU A 160 -0.77 5.93 -13.40
C LEU A 160 -2.01 5.73 -14.29
N ASP A 161 -2.09 6.50 -15.37
CA ASP A 161 -3.22 6.45 -16.31
C ASP A 161 -3.10 5.22 -17.22
N ASP A 162 -1.92 5.01 -17.81
CA ASP A 162 -1.59 3.81 -18.58
C ASP A 162 -0.86 2.78 -17.72
N LYS A 163 -1.63 1.96 -17.02
CA LYS A 163 -1.12 0.85 -16.20
C LYS A 163 -0.73 -0.37 -17.04
N LEU A 164 -1.33 -0.53 -18.22
CA LEU A 164 -1.12 -1.71 -19.05
C LEU A 164 0.27 -1.72 -19.69
N HIS A 165 0.79 -0.55 -20.05
CA HIS A 165 2.13 -0.44 -20.63
C HIS A 165 3.23 -1.02 -19.72
N PRO A 166 3.42 -0.57 -18.47
CA PRO A 166 4.45 -1.13 -17.59
C PRO A 166 4.19 -2.59 -17.20
N ILE A 167 2.92 -3.01 -17.07
CA ILE A 167 2.60 -4.44 -16.84
C ILE A 167 3.07 -5.29 -18.01
N ARG A 168 2.77 -4.89 -19.25
CA ARG A 168 3.21 -5.61 -20.45
C ARG A 168 4.72 -5.64 -20.57
N GLN A 169 5.38 -4.52 -20.31
CA GLN A 169 6.84 -4.45 -20.31
C GLN A 169 7.44 -5.42 -19.30
N TYR A 170 6.91 -5.45 -18.07
CA TYR A 170 7.34 -6.41 -17.05
C TYR A 170 7.12 -7.87 -17.48
N LEU A 171 5.96 -8.19 -18.06
CA LEU A 171 5.63 -9.56 -18.49
C LEU A 171 6.49 -10.05 -19.67
N MET A 172 6.87 -9.15 -20.59
CA MET A 172 7.68 -9.51 -21.75
C MET A 172 9.18 -9.54 -21.46
N ASP A 173 9.67 -8.56 -20.70
CA ASP A 173 11.11 -8.28 -20.58
C ASP A 173 11.69 -8.59 -19.19
N GLY A 174 10.83 -8.91 -18.21
CA GLY A 174 11.21 -9.14 -16.82
C GLY A 174 11.48 -7.86 -16.01
N PRO A 175 11.76 -7.99 -14.69
CA PRO A 175 11.93 -6.86 -13.76
C PRO A 175 13.07 -5.90 -14.13
N GLY A 176 14.12 -6.38 -14.81
CA GLY A 176 15.34 -5.63 -15.08
C GLY A 176 15.24 -4.53 -16.13
N ARG A 177 14.11 -4.41 -16.85
CA ARG A 177 13.88 -3.35 -17.86
C ARG A 177 12.81 -2.33 -17.50
N LEU A 178 12.13 -2.48 -16.35
CA LEU A 178 11.29 -1.41 -15.83
C LEU A 178 12.18 -0.18 -15.55
N PRO A 179 11.73 1.05 -15.86
CA PRO A 179 12.52 2.24 -15.60
C PRO A 179 12.79 2.39 -14.10
N SER A 180 14.00 2.01 -13.68
CA SER A 180 14.54 2.18 -12.33
C SER A 180 15.47 3.40 -12.29
N LYS A 181 15.49 4.10 -11.17
CA LYS A 181 16.54 5.11 -10.89
C LYS A 181 17.66 4.52 -10.06
#